data_AF-A0A395CR71-F1
#
_entry.id   AF-A0A395CR71-F1
#
_cell.length_a   1.000
_cell.length_b   1.000
_cell.length_c   1.000
_cell.angle_alpha   90.00
_cell.angle_beta   90.00
_cell.angle_gamma   90.00
#
_symmetry.space_group_name_H-M   'P 1'
#
loop_
_entity.id
_entity.type
_entity.pdbx_description
1 polymer ?
#
loop_
_entity_poly.entity_id
_entity_poly.type
_entity_poly.pdbx_seq_one_letter_code
_entity_poly.pdbx_strand_id
1 'polypeptide(L)'
;KSVTDNYRKLRNTIRWMLGTLAHYDASETVDDAALPELERLVLHRLQELDVDVRKAYAEFDYKKVVALLTPFLTSDLSAFYFDIRKDALYCDPPSSVKRKAALTVVERVFRSVVTWLAPILAFTAEEAWLSRYKDAVSVHLEPFAQIPAAWRDDALAKKWETIRAIRSVVTGALEIERAQKRIGSSLEAAPVVHIAGAEMRAALDGVDFAEICIVSDIGVEAGDGPAEAFRLPEVGGVAVVPARAGGVKCARSWKYFDPATAEPDFPGVTPRDAQALRELAALGRWQG
;
A
#
# COMPACT_ATOMS: atom_id res chain seq x y z
N LYS A 1 -16.16 -18.64 -6.46
CA LYS A 1 -14.71 -18.67 -6.11
C LYS A 1 -14.49 -19.80 -5.12
N SER A 2 -13.53 -20.70 -5.36
CA SER A 2 -13.31 -21.87 -4.52
C SER A 2 -12.74 -21.50 -3.13
N VAL A 3 -13.07 -22.26 -2.10
CA VAL A 3 -12.48 -22.16 -0.74
C VAL A 3 -10.95 -22.18 -0.80
N THR A 4 -10.40 -23.03 -1.68
CA THR A 4 -8.95 -23.16 -1.91
C THR A 4 -8.31 -21.88 -2.43
N ASP A 5 -8.99 -21.16 -3.32
CA ASP A 5 -8.45 -19.92 -3.90
C ASP A 5 -8.45 -18.78 -2.88
N ASN A 6 -9.50 -18.70 -2.06
CA ASN A 6 -9.55 -17.74 -0.96
C ASN A 6 -8.42 -18.01 0.04
N TYR A 7 -8.26 -19.27 0.49
CA TYR A 7 -7.16 -19.66 1.37
C TYR A 7 -5.78 -19.31 0.79
N ARG A 8 -5.53 -19.61 -0.49
CA ARG A 8 -4.25 -19.29 -1.15
C ARG A 8 -3.96 -17.79 -1.15
N LYS A 9 -4.98 -16.96 -1.36
CA LYS A 9 -4.85 -15.50 -1.30
C LYS A 9 -4.51 -15.02 0.10
N LEU A 10 -5.26 -15.47 1.11
CA LEU A 10 -4.99 -15.13 2.52
C LEU A 10 -3.55 -15.49 2.91
N ARG A 11 -3.12 -16.73 2.63
CA ARG A 11 -1.77 -17.19 2.92
C ARG A 11 -0.70 -16.39 2.17
N ASN A 12 -0.93 -16.03 0.91
CA ASN A 12 0.01 -15.21 0.14
C ASN A 12 0.16 -13.80 0.71
N THR A 13 -0.92 -13.18 1.17
CA THR A 13 -0.87 -11.87 1.83
C THR A 13 -0.06 -11.94 3.13
N ILE A 14 -0.28 -12.98 3.96
CA ILE A 14 0.51 -13.22 5.18
C ILE A 14 1.99 -13.46 4.86
N ARG A 15 2.28 -14.28 3.84
CA ARG A 15 3.65 -14.55 3.39
C ARG A 15 4.37 -13.28 2.94
N TRP A 16 3.69 -12.38 2.25
CA TRP A 16 4.28 -11.09 1.86
C TRP A 16 4.60 -10.24 3.09
N MET A 17 3.70 -10.18 4.09
CA MET A 17 3.97 -9.47 5.35
C MET A 17 5.21 -10.05 6.06
N LEU A 18 5.32 -11.37 6.16
CA LEU A 18 6.50 -12.02 6.76
C LEU A 18 7.80 -11.64 6.05
N GLY A 19 7.82 -11.64 4.71
CA GLY A 19 8.98 -11.21 3.93
C GLY A 19 9.34 -9.74 4.16
N THR A 20 8.34 -8.86 4.22
CA THR A 20 8.53 -7.44 4.54
C THR A 20 9.07 -7.24 5.97
N LEU A 21 8.54 -7.99 6.94
CA LEU A 21 8.89 -7.89 8.36
C LEU A 21 10.27 -8.46 8.70
N ALA A 22 10.93 -9.16 7.78
CA ALA A 22 12.36 -9.50 7.92
C ALA A 22 13.25 -8.25 8.03
N HIS A 23 12.73 -7.08 7.65
CA HIS A 23 13.43 -5.79 7.72
C HIS A 23 12.92 -4.84 8.81
N TYR A 24 11.96 -5.29 9.64
CA TYR A 24 11.43 -4.50 10.74
C TYR A 24 12.34 -4.57 11.97
N ASP A 25 12.64 -3.41 12.54
CA ASP A 25 13.34 -3.26 13.80
C ASP A 25 12.41 -2.54 14.79
N ALA A 26 12.16 -3.17 15.94
CA ALA A 26 11.26 -2.60 16.95
C ALA A 26 11.77 -1.27 17.52
N SER A 27 13.08 -1.02 17.50
CA SER A 27 13.67 0.25 17.92
C SER A 27 13.40 1.40 16.93
N GLU A 28 12.99 1.08 15.71
CA GLU A 28 12.67 2.03 14.65
C GLU A 28 11.15 2.22 14.47
N THR A 29 10.35 1.75 15.43
CA THR A 29 8.90 1.92 15.43
C THR A 29 8.54 3.40 15.35
N VAL A 30 7.66 3.74 14.42
CA VAL A 30 7.18 5.12 14.24
C VAL A 30 5.94 5.37 15.09
N ASP A 31 5.92 6.50 15.80
CA ASP A 31 4.77 6.94 16.58
C ASP A 31 3.56 7.24 15.68
N ASP A 32 2.37 6.99 16.20
CA ASP A 32 1.10 7.11 15.45
C ASP A 32 0.90 8.51 14.87
N ALA A 33 1.34 9.55 15.59
CA ALA A 33 1.24 10.94 15.15
C ALA A 33 2.19 11.28 13.98
N ALA A 34 3.26 10.50 13.79
CA ALA A 34 4.23 10.67 12.72
C ALA A 34 3.95 9.75 11.51
N LEU A 35 2.93 8.90 11.59
CA LEU A 35 2.54 8.04 10.47
C LEU A 35 1.93 8.87 9.33
N PRO A 36 2.33 8.63 8.06
CA PRO A 36 1.67 9.23 6.92
C PRO A 36 0.19 8.80 6.83
N GLU A 37 -0.60 9.57 6.08
CA GLU A 37 -2.04 9.33 5.95
C GLU A 37 -2.40 7.92 5.48
N LEU A 38 -1.64 7.34 4.56
CA LEU A 38 -1.91 5.99 4.04
C LEU A 38 -1.73 4.91 5.13
N GLU A 39 -0.71 5.04 5.98
CA GLU A 39 -0.50 4.18 7.14
C GLU A 39 -1.63 4.33 8.16
N ARG A 40 -2.02 5.58 8.47
CA ARG A 40 -3.15 5.88 9.36
C ARG A 40 -4.46 5.32 8.84
N LEU A 41 -4.70 5.35 7.53
CA LEU A 41 -5.88 4.74 6.91
C LEU A 41 -5.93 3.23 7.17
N VAL A 42 -4.80 2.53 7.08
CA VAL A 42 -4.76 1.09 7.38
C VAL A 42 -5.05 0.82 8.86
N LEU A 43 -4.54 1.66 9.76
CA LEU A 43 -4.85 1.56 11.19
C LEU A 43 -6.34 1.83 11.48
N HIS A 44 -6.95 2.81 10.80
CA HIS A 44 -8.40 3.03 10.84
C HIS A 44 -9.16 1.76 10.43
N ARG A 45 -8.78 1.14 9.30
CA ARG A 45 -9.41 -0.10 8.84
C ARG A 45 -9.22 -1.25 9.82
N LEU A 46 -8.07 -1.36 10.49
CA LEU A 46 -7.87 -2.34 11.57
C LEU A 46 -8.83 -2.09 12.75
N GLN A 47 -9.04 -0.83 13.12
CA GLN A 47 -9.94 -0.47 14.22
C GLN A 47 -11.39 -0.86 13.91
N GLU A 48 -11.86 -0.62 12.69
CA GLU A 48 -13.18 -1.08 12.25
C GLU A 48 -13.33 -2.59 12.33
N LEU A 49 -12.34 -3.30 11.78
CA LEU A 49 -12.36 -4.74 11.74
C LEU A 49 -12.30 -5.35 13.12
N ASP A 50 -11.56 -4.77 14.07
CA ASP A 50 -11.48 -5.29 15.44
C ASP A 50 -12.86 -5.35 16.10
N VAL A 51 -13.66 -4.28 15.96
CA VAL A 51 -15.02 -4.21 16.50
C VAL A 51 -15.88 -5.32 15.90
N ASP A 52 -15.87 -5.45 14.57
CA ASP A 52 -16.72 -6.40 13.86
C ASP A 52 -16.28 -7.86 14.04
N VAL A 53 -14.97 -8.12 14.08
CA VAL A 53 -14.38 -9.45 14.30
C VAL A 53 -14.67 -9.92 15.71
N ARG A 54 -14.45 -9.09 16.73
CA ARG A 54 -14.77 -9.44 18.13
C ARG A 54 -16.24 -9.72 18.30
N LYS A 55 -17.12 -8.90 17.72
CA LYS A 55 -18.56 -9.13 17.74
C LYS A 55 -18.92 -10.46 17.07
N ALA A 56 -18.37 -10.74 15.89
CA ALA A 56 -18.61 -12.00 15.19
C ALA A 56 -18.17 -13.22 16.03
N TYR A 57 -17.04 -13.14 16.72
CA TYR A 57 -16.62 -14.20 17.66
C TYR A 57 -17.57 -14.35 18.84
N ALA A 58 -18.03 -13.25 19.45
CA ALA A 58 -18.99 -13.28 20.56
C ALA A 58 -20.35 -13.87 20.16
N GLU A 59 -20.74 -13.71 18.90
CA GLU A 59 -21.98 -14.24 18.32
C GLU A 59 -21.80 -15.65 17.68
N PHE A 60 -20.59 -16.23 17.78
CA PHE A 60 -20.23 -17.51 17.15
C PHE A 60 -20.35 -17.52 15.61
N ASP A 61 -20.31 -16.36 14.96
CA ASP A 61 -20.37 -16.20 13.50
C ASP A 61 -18.96 -16.19 12.86
N TYR A 62 -18.33 -17.35 12.84
CA TYR A 62 -17.00 -17.52 12.24
C TYR A 62 -16.97 -17.27 10.73
N LYS A 63 -18.11 -17.44 10.05
CA LYS A 63 -18.23 -17.17 8.61
C LYS A 63 -18.07 -15.68 8.35
N LYS A 64 -18.66 -14.83 9.21
CA LYS A 64 -18.51 -13.38 9.16
C LYS A 64 -17.06 -12.95 9.37
N VAL A 65 -16.31 -13.56 10.28
CA VAL A 65 -14.86 -13.26 10.46
C VAL A 65 -14.11 -13.44 9.13
N VAL A 66 -14.29 -14.58 8.45
CA VAL A 66 -13.65 -14.83 7.15
C VAL A 66 -14.13 -13.84 6.08
N ALA A 67 -15.43 -13.53 6.07
CA ALA A 67 -16.02 -12.59 5.12
C ALA A 67 -15.52 -11.15 5.31
N LEU A 68 -15.20 -10.73 6.53
CA LEU A 68 -14.62 -9.42 6.85
C LEU A 68 -13.13 -9.36 6.48
N LEU A 69 -12.35 -10.38 6.85
CA LEU A 69 -10.90 -10.38 6.64
C LEU A 69 -10.49 -10.61 5.18
N THR A 70 -11.30 -11.32 4.40
CA THR A 70 -11.00 -11.58 2.98
C THR A 70 -10.83 -10.29 2.16
N PRO A 71 -11.82 -9.39 2.06
CA PRO A 71 -11.68 -8.15 1.31
C PRO A 71 -10.61 -7.22 1.90
N PHE A 72 -10.41 -7.22 3.22
CA PHE A 72 -9.29 -6.47 3.82
C PHE A 72 -7.94 -6.97 3.31
N LEU A 73 -7.69 -8.28 3.34
CA LEU A 73 -6.43 -8.86 2.90
C LEU A 73 -6.23 -8.76 1.38
N THR A 74 -7.29 -8.92 0.58
CA THR A 74 -7.17 -8.92 -0.87
C THR A 74 -7.21 -7.54 -1.50
N SER A 75 -8.09 -6.66 -1.01
CA SER A 75 -8.38 -5.38 -1.65
C SER A 75 -7.67 -4.24 -0.92
N ASP A 76 -7.87 -4.10 0.39
CA ASP A 76 -7.28 -3.00 1.15
C ASP A 76 -5.76 -3.15 1.31
N LEU A 77 -5.29 -4.37 1.56
CA LEU A 77 -3.88 -4.68 1.71
C LEU A 77 -3.22 -5.03 0.37
N SER A 78 -3.49 -6.21 -0.19
CA SER A 78 -2.71 -6.72 -1.33
C SER A 78 -2.81 -5.87 -2.60
N ALA A 79 -4.01 -5.41 -2.97
CA ALA A 79 -4.24 -4.68 -4.23
C ALA A 79 -4.09 -3.16 -4.11
N PHE A 80 -4.00 -2.64 -2.89
CA PHE A 80 -3.92 -1.21 -2.62
C PHE A 80 -2.69 -0.87 -1.78
N TYR A 81 -2.73 -1.09 -0.46
CA TYR A 81 -1.68 -0.63 0.43
C TYR A 81 -0.30 -1.25 0.13
N PHE A 82 -0.23 -2.57 0.00
CA PHE A 82 1.03 -3.27 -0.27
C PHE A 82 1.56 -2.95 -1.66
N ASP A 83 0.68 -2.82 -2.65
CA ASP A 83 1.10 -2.51 -4.02
C ASP A 83 1.72 -1.11 -4.12
N ILE A 84 1.12 -0.13 -3.45
CA ILE A 84 1.66 1.23 -3.31
C ILE A 84 2.98 1.20 -2.53
N ARG A 85 3.04 0.49 -1.39
CA ARG A 85 4.22 0.51 -0.50
C ARG A 85 5.40 -0.34 -0.94
N LYS A 86 5.28 -1.18 -1.98
CA LYS A 86 6.45 -1.88 -2.56
C LYS A 86 7.56 -0.92 -2.95
N ASP A 87 7.23 0.22 -3.57
CA ASP A 87 8.23 1.21 -3.97
C ASP A 87 9.01 1.73 -2.76
N ALA A 88 8.31 2.20 -1.71
CA ALA A 88 8.98 2.66 -0.48
C ALA A 88 9.75 1.53 0.23
N LEU A 89 9.16 0.36 0.41
CA LEU A 89 9.78 -0.75 1.14
C LEU A 89 11.07 -1.25 0.46
N TYR A 90 11.10 -1.26 -0.88
CA TYR A 90 12.21 -1.79 -1.66
C TYR A 90 13.22 -0.71 -2.07
N CYS A 91 12.75 0.53 -2.27
CA CYS A 91 13.52 1.60 -2.89
C CYS A 91 13.85 2.76 -1.95
N ASP A 92 13.10 3.01 -0.88
CA ASP A 92 13.50 4.08 0.02
C ASP A 92 14.75 3.70 0.83
N PRO A 93 15.55 4.69 1.26
CA PRO A 93 16.67 4.46 2.17
C PRO A 93 16.23 3.81 3.49
N PRO A 94 17.09 3.00 4.14
CA PRO A 94 16.87 2.51 5.50
C PRO A 94 16.42 3.58 6.49
N SER A 95 16.96 4.81 6.39
CA SER A 95 16.60 5.96 7.23
C SER A 95 15.21 6.55 6.98
N SER A 96 14.54 6.20 5.87
CA SER A 96 13.25 6.79 5.47
C SER A 96 12.16 6.56 6.52
N VAL A 97 11.57 7.65 6.99
CA VAL A 97 10.40 7.62 7.89
C VAL A 97 9.24 6.89 7.22
N LYS A 98 9.02 7.09 5.91
CA LYS A 98 7.96 6.40 5.15
C LYS A 98 8.17 4.89 5.16
N ARG A 99 9.42 4.43 4.95
CA ARG A 99 9.78 3.01 5.00
C ARG A 99 9.54 2.42 6.40
N LYS A 100 10.01 3.11 7.45
CA LYS A 100 9.83 2.71 8.85
C LYS A 100 8.36 2.69 9.28
N ALA A 101 7.59 3.67 8.84
CA ALA A 101 6.14 3.75 9.06
C ALA A 101 5.41 2.58 8.40
N ALA A 102 5.75 2.25 7.15
CA ALA A 102 5.18 1.11 6.45
C ALA A 102 5.48 -0.21 7.18
N LEU A 103 6.73 -0.43 7.63
CA LEU A 103 7.12 -1.61 8.40
C LEU A 103 6.38 -1.68 9.76
N THR A 104 6.25 -0.54 10.44
CA THR A 104 5.49 -0.42 11.70
C THR A 104 4.03 -0.84 11.53
N VAL A 105 3.36 -0.35 10.48
CA VAL A 105 1.96 -0.71 10.23
C VAL A 105 1.83 -2.16 9.77
N VAL A 106 2.75 -2.67 8.94
CA VAL A 106 2.73 -4.08 8.52
C VAL A 106 2.89 -5.01 9.73
N GLU A 107 3.70 -4.66 10.73
CA GLU A 107 3.85 -5.45 11.98
C GLU A 107 2.53 -5.52 12.75
N ARG A 108 1.85 -4.37 12.91
CA ARG A 108 0.56 -4.27 13.60
C ARG A 108 -0.54 -5.02 12.85
N VAL A 109 -0.58 -4.90 11.53
CA VAL A 109 -1.51 -5.64 10.66
C VAL A 109 -1.26 -7.14 10.78
N PHE A 110 0.00 -7.58 10.69
CA PHE A 110 0.37 -8.99 10.81
C PHE A 110 -0.10 -9.57 12.14
N ARG A 111 0.24 -8.93 13.27
CA ARG A 111 -0.16 -9.40 14.60
C ARG A 111 -1.67 -9.50 14.74
N SER A 112 -2.40 -8.49 14.27
CA SER A 112 -3.87 -8.45 14.34
C SER A 112 -4.51 -9.55 13.49
N VAL A 113 -4.13 -9.64 12.22
CA VAL A 113 -4.68 -10.63 11.28
C VAL A 113 -4.38 -12.05 11.73
N VAL A 114 -3.15 -12.34 12.15
CA VAL A 114 -2.74 -13.70 12.52
C VAL A 114 -3.43 -14.15 13.80
N THR A 115 -3.56 -13.28 14.80
CA THR A 115 -4.31 -13.60 16.04
C THR A 115 -5.80 -13.75 15.77
N TRP A 116 -6.42 -12.91 14.92
CA TRP A 116 -7.82 -13.08 14.52
C TRP A 116 -8.07 -14.33 13.68
N LEU A 117 -7.12 -14.78 12.87
CA LEU A 117 -7.27 -16.00 12.07
C LEU A 117 -6.96 -17.29 12.85
N ALA A 118 -6.25 -17.20 13.97
CA ALA A 118 -5.80 -18.37 14.74
C ALA A 118 -6.93 -19.36 15.11
N PRO A 119 -8.12 -18.93 15.56
CA PRO A 119 -9.20 -19.86 15.87
C PRO A 119 -9.80 -20.60 14.65
N ILE A 120 -9.52 -20.14 13.42
CA ILE A 120 -10.10 -20.68 12.18
C ILE A 120 -9.06 -21.43 11.35
N LEU A 121 -7.85 -20.87 11.23
CA LEU A 121 -6.74 -21.39 10.44
C LEU A 121 -5.58 -21.82 11.35
N ALA A 122 -5.86 -22.69 12.32
CA ALA A 122 -4.96 -22.96 13.45
C ALA A 122 -3.50 -23.26 13.05
N PHE A 123 -3.30 -24.16 12.08
CA PHE A 123 -1.96 -24.54 11.63
C PHE A 123 -1.26 -23.41 10.84
N THR A 124 -1.99 -22.72 9.97
CA THR A 124 -1.43 -21.63 9.16
C THR A 124 -1.06 -20.42 10.02
N ALA A 125 -1.90 -20.09 11.00
CA ALA A 125 -1.64 -19.02 11.94
C ALA A 125 -0.43 -19.34 12.82
N GLU A 126 -0.31 -20.58 13.31
CA GLU A 126 0.85 -21.03 14.08
C GLU A 126 2.15 -20.97 13.25
N GLU A 127 2.14 -21.51 12.03
CA GLU A 127 3.28 -21.45 11.11
C GLU A 127 3.74 -20.00 10.87
N ALA A 128 2.78 -19.11 10.59
CA ALA A 128 3.07 -17.69 10.38
C ALA A 128 3.62 -17.03 11.64
N TRP A 129 3.01 -17.28 12.80
CA TRP A 129 3.40 -16.69 14.08
C TRP A 129 4.82 -17.05 14.47
N LEU A 130 5.16 -18.35 14.46
CA LEU A 130 6.49 -18.85 14.83
C LEU A 130 7.56 -18.43 13.81
N SER A 131 7.18 -18.20 12.55
CA SER A 131 8.09 -17.63 11.55
C SER A 131 8.47 -16.17 11.87
N ARG A 132 7.55 -15.41 12.49
CA ARG A 132 7.77 -14.00 12.86
C ARG A 132 8.40 -13.84 14.24
N TYR A 133 7.90 -14.58 15.23
CA TYR A 133 8.27 -14.51 16.64
C TYR A 133 8.92 -15.83 17.03
N LYS A 134 10.21 -15.98 16.73
CA LYS A 134 10.95 -17.25 16.89
C LYS A 134 10.99 -17.76 18.34
N ASP A 135 10.91 -16.85 19.30
CA ASP A 135 10.97 -17.16 20.73
C ASP A 135 9.56 -17.31 21.35
N ALA A 136 8.49 -17.11 20.58
CA ALA A 136 7.12 -17.30 21.08
C ALA A 136 6.79 -18.79 21.20
N VAL A 137 5.92 -19.12 22.16
CA VAL A 137 5.48 -20.51 22.38
C VAL A 137 4.44 -20.93 21.33
N SER A 138 3.38 -20.14 21.15
CA SER A 138 2.28 -20.43 20.22
C SER A 138 1.38 -19.20 20.06
N VAL A 139 0.78 -19.00 18.88
CA VAL A 139 -0.25 -17.95 18.72
C VAL A 139 -1.50 -18.25 19.53
N HIS A 140 -1.76 -19.53 19.82
CA HIS A 140 -2.95 -19.98 20.55
C HIS A 140 -2.91 -19.65 22.05
N LEU A 141 -1.78 -19.14 22.53
CA LEU A 141 -1.60 -18.63 23.90
C LEU A 141 -1.67 -17.11 23.97
N GLU A 142 -1.84 -16.43 22.83
CA GLU A 142 -1.86 -14.98 22.74
C GLU A 142 -3.30 -14.45 22.73
N PRO A 143 -3.57 -13.33 23.42
CA PRO A 143 -4.82 -12.61 23.21
C PRO A 143 -4.84 -12.00 21.80
N PHE A 144 -6.05 -11.71 21.29
CA PHE A 144 -6.17 -10.84 20.12
C PHE A 144 -5.42 -9.53 20.36
N ALA A 145 -4.73 -9.06 19.32
CA ALA A 145 -3.99 -7.80 19.38
C ALA A 145 -4.87 -6.68 19.94
N GLN A 146 -4.31 -5.85 20.81
CA GLN A 146 -5.01 -4.67 21.30
C GLN A 146 -5.01 -3.61 20.21
N ILE A 147 -6.20 -3.12 19.86
CA ILE A 147 -6.40 -2.13 18.80
C ILE A 147 -6.85 -0.82 19.46
N PRO A 148 -6.01 0.22 19.47
CA PRO A 148 -6.36 1.51 20.05
C PRO A 148 -7.59 2.13 19.37
N ALA A 149 -8.54 2.59 20.18
CA ALA A 149 -9.69 3.36 19.68
C ALA A 149 -9.25 4.64 18.94
N ALA A 150 -8.10 5.20 19.33
CA ALA A 150 -7.50 6.39 18.71
C ALA A 150 -7.10 6.19 17.24
N TRP A 151 -7.03 4.95 16.74
CA TRP A 151 -6.80 4.69 15.32
C TRP A 151 -8.02 5.00 14.45
N ARG A 152 -9.22 5.14 15.03
CA ARG A 152 -10.43 5.53 14.30
C ARG A 152 -10.34 6.98 13.87
N ASP A 153 -10.22 7.17 12.55
CA ASP A 153 -10.26 8.49 11.91
C ASP A 153 -11.26 8.52 10.73
N ASP A 154 -12.52 8.84 11.01
CA ASP A 154 -13.61 8.87 10.03
C ASP A 154 -13.43 9.92 8.93
N ALA A 155 -12.87 11.08 9.30
CA ALA A 155 -12.62 12.16 8.35
C ALA A 155 -11.54 11.75 7.34
N LEU A 156 -10.46 11.12 7.81
CA LEU A 156 -9.43 10.54 6.95
C LEU A 156 -10.01 9.46 6.04
N ALA A 157 -10.81 8.54 6.58
CA ALA A 157 -11.42 7.48 5.77
C ALA A 157 -12.26 8.05 4.63
N LYS A 158 -13.11 9.05 4.91
CA LYS A 158 -13.91 9.74 3.88
C LYS A 158 -13.07 10.48 2.84
N LYS A 159 -11.96 11.13 3.25
CA LYS A 159 -10.99 11.72 2.31
C LYS A 159 -10.44 10.63 1.38
N TRP A 160 -10.04 9.49 1.93
CA TRP A 160 -9.43 8.40 1.17
C TRP A 160 -10.41 7.58 0.32
N GLU A 161 -11.71 7.59 0.62
CA GLU A 161 -12.74 7.11 -0.31
C GLU A 161 -12.71 7.92 -1.61
N THR A 162 -12.60 9.25 -1.49
CA THR A 162 -12.48 10.14 -2.65
C THR A 162 -11.18 9.89 -3.42
N ILE A 163 -10.05 9.78 -2.73
CA ILE A 163 -8.75 9.47 -3.36
C ILE A 163 -8.80 8.13 -4.11
N ARG A 164 -9.39 7.09 -3.49
CA ARG A 164 -9.55 5.77 -4.12
C ARG A 164 -10.47 5.81 -5.33
N ALA A 165 -11.53 6.61 -5.29
CA ALA A 165 -12.43 6.81 -6.43
C ALA A 165 -11.66 7.43 -7.62
N ILE A 166 -10.92 8.52 -7.40
CA ILE A 166 -10.10 9.17 -8.44
C ILE A 166 -9.03 8.20 -8.96
N ARG A 167 -8.33 7.50 -8.06
CA ARG A 167 -7.34 6.47 -8.42
C ARG A 167 -7.93 5.41 -9.34
N SER A 168 -9.18 4.99 -9.10
CA SER A 168 -9.81 3.94 -9.92
C SER A 168 -9.96 4.35 -11.39
N VAL A 169 -10.24 5.64 -11.65
CA VAL A 169 -10.29 6.20 -13.01
C VAL A 169 -8.91 6.18 -13.65
N VAL A 170 -7.87 6.57 -12.90
CA VAL A 170 -6.48 6.53 -13.38
C VAL A 170 -6.07 5.10 -13.73
N THR A 171 -6.28 4.15 -12.81
CA THR A 171 -5.91 2.76 -13.06
C THR A 171 -6.69 2.13 -14.22
N GLY A 172 -7.97 2.49 -14.39
CA GLY A 172 -8.78 2.04 -15.52
C GLY A 172 -8.26 2.58 -16.86
N ALA A 173 -7.85 3.84 -16.92
CA ALA A 173 -7.20 4.40 -18.11
C ALA A 173 -5.91 3.62 -18.45
N LEU A 174 -5.06 3.38 -17.45
CA LEU A 174 -3.80 2.66 -17.64
C LEU A 174 -3.99 1.18 -18.00
N GLU A 175 -5.09 0.55 -17.58
CA GLU A 175 -5.44 -0.81 -18.00
C GLU A 175 -5.72 -0.88 -19.50
N ILE A 176 -6.37 0.13 -20.08
CA ILE A 176 -6.58 0.24 -21.53
C ILE A 176 -5.23 0.40 -22.25
N GLU A 177 -4.34 1.26 -21.72
CA GLU A 177 -3.00 1.46 -22.28
C GLU A 177 -2.19 0.16 -22.30
N ARG A 178 -2.27 -0.65 -21.22
CA ARG A 178 -1.62 -1.97 -21.16
C ARG A 178 -2.24 -2.96 -22.13
N ALA A 179 -3.58 -3.03 -22.21
CA ALA A 179 -4.28 -3.92 -23.12
C ALA A 179 -3.95 -3.61 -24.60
N GLN A 180 -3.73 -2.33 -24.91
CA GLN A 180 -3.33 -1.86 -26.23
C GLN A 180 -1.80 -1.84 -26.44
N LYS A 181 -1.04 -2.41 -25.49
CA LYS A 181 0.44 -2.56 -25.53
C LYS A 181 1.20 -1.24 -25.68
N ARG A 182 0.61 -0.11 -25.29
CA ARG A 182 1.28 1.20 -25.31
C ARG A 182 2.22 1.39 -24.12
N ILE A 183 1.92 0.74 -22.99
CA ILE A 183 2.81 0.65 -21.82
C ILE A 183 2.90 -0.81 -21.35
N GLY A 184 4.03 -1.20 -20.78
CA GLY A 184 4.21 -2.50 -20.11
C GLY A 184 3.89 -2.44 -18.62
N SER A 185 4.29 -1.36 -17.95
CA SER A 185 4.07 -1.11 -16.52
C SER A 185 3.40 0.25 -16.29
N SER A 186 2.67 0.42 -15.18
CA SER A 186 2.15 1.73 -14.74
C SER A 186 3.27 2.77 -14.60
N LEU A 187 4.47 2.34 -14.23
CA LEU A 187 5.63 3.24 -14.08
C LEU A 187 6.09 3.83 -15.42
N GLU A 188 5.65 3.32 -16.57
CA GLU A 188 5.91 3.97 -17.87
C GLU A 188 4.96 5.13 -18.16
N ALA A 189 4.01 5.44 -17.27
CA ALA A 189 2.99 6.45 -17.47
C ALA A 189 3.23 7.72 -16.65
N ALA A 190 2.73 8.83 -17.20
CA ALA A 190 2.64 10.15 -16.60
C ALA A 190 1.29 10.81 -16.94
N PRO A 191 0.15 10.24 -16.49
CA PRO A 191 -1.17 10.71 -16.92
C PRO A 191 -1.50 12.12 -16.42
N VAL A 192 -2.40 12.80 -17.12
CA VAL A 192 -3.02 14.05 -16.66
C VAL A 192 -4.45 13.75 -16.22
N VAL A 193 -4.78 14.11 -14.98
CA VAL A 193 -6.07 13.87 -14.35
C VAL A 193 -6.80 15.20 -14.23
N HIS A 194 -7.89 15.34 -14.97
CA HIS A 194 -8.78 16.48 -14.87
C HIS A 194 -9.89 16.15 -13.88
N ILE A 195 -10.06 17.02 -12.89
CA ILE A 195 -11.07 16.87 -11.85
C ILE A 195 -11.92 18.13 -11.88
N ALA A 196 -13.24 18.02 -12.06
CA ALA A 196 -14.16 19.15 -12.11
C ALA A 196 -14.54 19.67 -10.72
N GLY A 197 -14.74 18.77 -9.75
CA GLY A 197 -15.13 19.10 -8.38
C GLY A 197 -13.97 19.65 -7.53
N ALA A 198 -14.16 20.83 -6.93
CA ALA A 198 -13.14 21.43 -6.06
C ALA A 198 -12.86 20.61 -4.79
N GLU A 199 -13.89 20.02 -4.18
CA GLU A 199 -13.73 19.16 -3.01
C GLU A 199 -12.94 17.88 -3.32
N MET A 200 -13.14 17.28 -4.49
CA MET A 200 -12.36 16.12 -4.93
C MET A 200 -10.90 16.45 -5.16
N ARG A 201 -10.60 17.65 -5.70
CA ARG A 201 -9.22 18.13 -5.83
C ARG A 201 -8.58 18.36 -4.47
N ALA A 202 -9.29 19.02 -3.55
CA ALA A 202 -8.80 19.27 -2.19
C ALA A 202 -8.50 17.96 -1.42
N ALA A 203 -9.18 16.86 -1.75
CA ALA A 203 -8.86 15.55 -1.18
C ALA A 203 -7.46 15.03 -1.56
N LEU A 204 -6.85 15.52 -2.64
CA LEU A 204 -5.49 15.19 -3.05
C LEU A 204 -4.42 16.08 -2.40
N ASP A 205 -4.81 17.14 -1.67
CA ASP A 205 -3.86 18.05 -1.03
C ASP A 205 -2.97 17.29 -0.02
N GLY A 206 -1.67 17.47 -0.16
CA GLY A 206 -0.64 16.80 0.65
C GLY A 206 -0.42 15.32 0.31
N VAL A 207 -1.04 14.80 -0.74
CA VAL A 207 -0.91 13.41 -1.18
C VAL A 207 0.00 13.33 -2.41
N ASP A 208 1.04 12.49 -2.35
CA ASP A 208 1.83 12.10 -3.52
C ASP A 208 0.98 11.19 -4.41
N PHE A 209 0.17 11.78 -5.29
CA PHE A 209 -0.79 11.02 -6.08
C PHE A 209 -0.11 10.13 -7.14
N ALA A 210 1.11 10.45 -7.57
CA ALA A 210 1.89 9.60 -8.45
C ALA A 210 2.23 8.27 -7.75
N GLU A 211 2.65 8.34 -6.48
CA GLU A 211 2.87 7.15 -5.64
C GLU A 211 1.57 6.34 -5.46
N ILE A 212 0.45 7.01 -5.15
CA ILE A 212 -0.84 6.33 -4.94
C ILE A 212 -1.32 5.62 -6.21
N CYS A 213 -1.09 6.20 -7.38
CA CYS A 213 -1.43 5.61 -8.69
C CYS A 213 -0.34 4.66 -9.23
N ILE A 214 0.83 4.58 -8.59
CA ILE A 214 1.97 3.76 -9.02
C ILE A 214 2.44 4.14 -10.43
N VAL A 215 2.52 5.44 -10.71
CA VAL A 215 3.01 6.02 -11.97
C VAL A 215 4.31 6.78 -11.72
N SER A 216 5.06 7.12 -12.78
CA SER A 216 6.31 7.87 -12.61
C SER A 216 6.07 9.36 -12.38
N ASP A 217 4.99 9.89 -12.93
CA ASP A 217 4.56 11.26 -12.73
C ASP A 217 3.04 11.36 -12.86
N ILE A 218 2.42 12.45 -12.41
CA ILE A 218 1.00 12.70 -12.59
C ILE A 218 0.69 14.20 -12.59
N GLY A 219 -0.01 14.66 -13.62
CA GLY A 219 -0.60 16.00 -13.65
C GLY A 219 -1.99 15.96 -13.03
N VAL A 220 -2.35 16.94 -12.20
CA VAL A 220 -3.73 17.14 -11.72
C VAL A 220 -4.18 18.54 -12.10
N GLU A 221 -5.26 18.62 -12.88
CA GLU A 221 -5.79 19.87 -13.41
C GLU A 221 -7.27 20.05 -13.05
N ALA A 222 -7.71 21.31 -12.98
CA ALA A 222 -9.12 21.61 -12.77
C ALA A 222 -9.89 21.57 -14.08
N GLY A 223 -11.14 21.11 -14.02
CA GLY A 223 -12.10 21.13 -15.12
C GLY A 223 -12.49 19.74 -15.60
N ASP A 224 -13.33 19.69 -16.64
CA ASP A 224 -13.89 18.44 -17.15
C ASP A 224 -12.90 17.62 -18.00
N GLY A 225 -11.80 18.24 -18.43
CA GLY A 225 -10.84 17.66 -19.35
C GLY A 225 -11.38 17.48 -20.79
N PRO A 226 -10.54 17.00 -21.72
CA PRO A 226 -10.95 16.77 -23.10
C PRO A 226 -12.10 15.76 -23.24
N ALA A 227 -12.93 15.88 -24.27
CA ALA A 227 -14.10 15.03 -24.47
C ALA A 227 -13.73 13.54 -24.64
N GLU A 228 -12.57 13.28 -25.25
CA GLU A 228 -12.00 11.97 -25.53
C GLU A 228 -11.26 11.33 -24.34
N ALA A 229 -11.05 12.07 -23.25
CA ALA A 229 -10.37 11.55 -22.07
C ALA A 229 -11.15 10.37 -21.44
N PHE A 230 -10.42 9.43 -20.85
CA PHE A 230 -11.02 8.27 -20.20
C PHE A 230 -11.81 8.68 -18.96
N ARG A 231 -13.00 8.08 -18.78
CA ARG A 231 -13.89 8.34 -17.64
C ARG A 231 -14.51 7.02 -17.17
N LEU A 232 -14.78 6.92 -15.88
CA LEU A 232 -15.63 5.87 -15.33
C LEU A 232 -17.00 6.47 -15.03
N PRO A 233 -18.12 5.86 -15.46
CA PRO A 233 -19.46 6.36 -15.17
C PRO A 233 -19.73 6.54 -13.67
N GLU A 234 -19.08 5.73 -12.84
CA GLU A 234 -19.33 5.64 -11.40
C GLU A 234 -18.57 6.71 -10.61
N VAL A 235 -17.64 7.41 -11.26
CA VAL A 235 -16.82 8.46 -10.68
C VAL A 235 -17.00 9.72 -11.52
N GLY A 236 -18.09 10.43 -11.25
CA GLY A 236 -18.42 11.68 -11.94
C GLY A 236 -17.38 12.78 -11.73
N GLY A 237 -17.16 13.60 -12.76
CA GLY A 237 -16.28 14.76 -12.67
C GLY A 237 -14.78 14.45 -12.65
N VAL A 238 -14.37 13.24 -13.01
CA VAL A 238 -12.95 12.85 -13.16
C VAL A 238 -12.71 12.31 -14.56
N ALA A 239 -11.71 12.86 -15.25
CA ALA A 239 -11.27 12.44 -16.57
C ALA A 239 -9.76 12.25 -16.61
N VAL A 240 -9.28 11.23 -17.33
CA VAL A 240 -7.86 10.89 -17.37
C VAL A 240 -7.38 10.85 -18.82
N VAL A 241 -6.36 11.65 -19.11
CA VAL A 241 -5.60 11.60 -20.36
C VAL A 241 -4.33 10.78 -20.09
N PRO A 242 -4.22 9.55 -20.63
CA PRO A 242 -3.01 8.77 -20.46
C PRO A 242 -1.86 9.40 -21.27
N ALA A 243 -0.68 9.43 -20.67
CA ALA A 243 0.56 9.82 -21.35
C ALA A 243 1.72 8.96 -20.85
N ARG A 244 2.79 8.84 -21.64
CA ARG A 244 4.01 8.14 -21.22
C ARG A 244 4.89 9.08 -20.41
N ALA A 245 5.55 8.53 -19.41
CA ALA A 245 6.55 9.25 -18.65
C ALA A 245 7.77 9.57 -19.53
N GLY A 246 8.29 10.79 -19.39
CA GLY A 246 9.51 11.24 -20.05
C GLY A 246 10.78 10.80 -19.30
N GLY A 247 11.94 11.12 -19.86
CA GLY A 247 13.24 10.82 -19.22
C GLY A 247 13.70 9.37 -19.42
N VAL A 248 14.45 8.85 -18.44
CA VAL A 248 15.05 7.50 -18.50
C VAL A 248 14.56 6.65 -17.33
N LYS A 249 14.48 5.34 -17.56
CA LYS A 249 14.08 4.37 -16.54
C LYS A 249 15.20 4.19 -15.51
N CYS A 250 14.88 4.42 -14.24
CA CYS A 250 15.74 4.10 -13.10
C CYS A 250 16.02 2.59 -13.03
N ALA A 251 17.30 2.21 -12.89
CA ALA A 251 17.71 0.82 -12.81
C ALA A 251 17.21 0.09 -11.53
N ARG A 252 16.87 0.84 -10.47
CA ARG A 252 16.44 0.30 -9.18
C ARG A 252 14.93 0.34 -8.97
N SER A 253 14.33 1.53 -8.95
CA SER A 253 12.90 1.71 -8.69
C SER A 253 12.02 1.56 -9.93
N TRP A 254 12.61 1.53 -11.12
CA TRP A 254 11.92 1.50 -12.41
C TRP A 254 11.03 2.72 -12.70
N LYS A 255 11.06 3.75 -11.85
CA LYS A 255 10.50 5.07 -12.15
C LYS A 255 11.28 5.72 -13.28
N TYR A 256 10.57 6.46 -14.11
CA TYR A 256 11.14 7.31 -15.14
C TYR A 256 11.45 8.68 -14.52
N PHE A 257 12.64 9.19 -14.77
CA PHE A 257 13.13 10.43 -14.18
C PHE A 257 14.01 11.20 -15.16
N ASP A 258 14.16 12.50 -14.92
CA ASP A 258 15.08 13.33 -15.69
C ASP A 258 16.54 12.94 -15.38
N PRO A 259 17.31 12.41 -16.36
CA PRO A 259 18.70 12.05 -16.14
C PRO A 259 19.59 13.23 -15.71
N ALA A 260 19.19 14.48 -15.96
CA ALA A 260 19.93 15.66 -15.49
C ALA A 260 19.91 15.80 -13.95
N THR A 261 18.95 15.16 -13.27
CA THR A 261 18.88 15.12 -11.80
C THR A 261 19.73 14.00 -11.21
N ALA A 262 20.28 13.10 -12.03
CA ALA A 262 21.10 12.00 -11.54
C ALA A 262 22.40 12.51 -10.89
N GLU A 263 22.81 11.83 -9.82
CA GLU A 263 24.09 12.13 -9.17
C GLU A 263 25.24 11.51 -9.97
N PRO A 264 26.42 12.15 -10.05
CA PRO A 264 27.55 11.66 -10.87
C PRO A 264 27.97 10.22 -10.55
N ASP A 265 27.93 9.83 -9.26
CA ASP A 265 28.30 8.48 -8.81
C ASP A 265 27.20 7.44 -9.10
N PHE A 266 25.99 7.88 -9.46
CA PHE A 266 24.80 7.06 -9.61
C PHE A 266 23.97 7.45 -10.86
N PRO A 267 24.57 7.45 -12.07
CA PRO A 267 23.94 8.02 -13.27
C PRO A 267 22.69 7.26 -13.75
N GLY A 268 22.52 6.00 -13.31
CA GLY A 268 21.42 5.12 -13.73
C GLY A 268 20.23 5.08 -12.76
N VAL A 269 20.25 5.84 -11.66
CA VAL A 269 19.19 5.79 -10.65
C VAL A 269 18.76 7.18 -10.18
N THR A 270 17.59 7.28 -9.56
CA THR A 270 17.08 8.53 -9.00
C THR A 270 17.93 8.98 -7.80
N PRO A 271 17.96 10.27 -7.43
CA PRO A 271 18.63 10.73 -6.20
C PRO A 271 18.19 9.98 -4.94
N ARG A 272 16.89 9.67 -4.83
CA ARG A 272 16.35 8.83 -3.75
C ARG A 272 16.99 7.45 -3.73
N ASP A 273 17.06 6.81 -4.89
CA ASP A 273 17.65 5.48 -5.02
C ASP A 273 19.17 5.50 -4.76
N ALA A 274 19.87 6.56 -5.18
CA ALA A 274 21.28 6.79 -4.88
C ALA A 274 21.52 6.92 -3.36
N GLN A 275 20.71 7.70 -2.65
CA GLN A 275 20.77 7.79 -1.19
C GLN A 275 20.59 6.41 -0.54
N ALA A 276 19.60 5.64 -0.98
CA ALA A 276 19.35 4.30 -0.43
C ALA A 276 20.54 3.36 -0.64
N LEU A 277 21.19 3.39 -1.82
CA LEU A 277 22.38 2.60 -2.09
C LEU A 277 23.54 2.99 -1.17
N ARG A 278 23.77 4.29 -0.94
CA ARG A 278 24.81 4.77 0.00
C ARG A 278 24.58 4.26 1.42
N GLU A 279 23.34 4.33 1.91
CA GLU A 279 23.00 3.83 3.24
C GLU A 279 23.15 2.31 3.34
N LEU A 280 22.78 1.57 2.29
CA LEU A 280 22.99 0.12 2.24
C LEU A 280 24.49 -0.23 2.22
N ALA A 281 25.32 0.53 1.50
CA ALA A 281 26.78 0.36 1.54
C ALA A 281 27.35 0.63 2.94
N ALA A 282 26.92 1.72 3.59
CA ALA A 282 27.35 2.03 4.96
C ALA A 282 26.98 0.94 5.96
N LEU A 283 25.87 0.22 5.73
CA LEU A 283 25.44 -0.93 6.53
C LEU A 283 26.08 -2.27 6.09
N GLY A 284 26.96 -2.28 5.09
CA GLY A 284 27.57 -3.50 4.54
C GLY A 284 26.59 -4.41 3.79
N ARG A 285 25.43 -3.89 3.37
CA ARG A 285 24.36 -4.61 2.68
C ARG A 285 24.39 -4.45 1.16
N TRP A 286 25.31 -3.64 0.64
CA TRP A 286 25.58 -3.45 -0.80
C TRP A 286 27.07 -3.11 -1.00
N GLN A 287 27.69 -3.61 -2.07
CA GLN A 287 29.15 -3.49 -2.30
C GLN A 287 29.52 -2.79 -3.63
N GLY A 288 28.55 -2.18 -4.31
CA GLY A 288 28.72 -1.64 -5.68
C GLY A 288 27.98 -2.48 -6.70
#